data_AF-A0A9X9LX43-F1
#
_entry.id   AF-A0A9X9LX43-F1
#
_cell.length_a   1.000
_cell.length_b   1.000
_cell.length_c   1.000
_cell.angle_alpha   90.00
_cell.angle_beta   90.00
_cell.angle_gamma   90.00
#
_symmetry.space_group_name_H-M   'P 1'
#
loop_
_entity.id
_entity.type
_entity.pdbx_description
1 polymer ?
#
loop_
_entity_poly.entity_id
_entity_poly.type
_entity_poly.pdbx_seq_one_letter_code
_entity_poly.pdbx_strand_id
1 'polypeptide(L)'
;MALPRCMWPNYVWRAVMACLVHRGLGAALTLCVLGCLLQAAHVLSQKLDDADPLVTTNFGKIRGIKKELNNEILGPVIQFLGVPYAAPPTGEHRFQPPEPPSPWSDIRNATQFAPVCPQNIIDGRLPEVMLPVWFTNNLDVVSSYVQDQSEDCLYLNIYVPTEDGEFTAGKAGR
;
A
#
# COMPACT_ATOMS: atom_id res chain seq x y z
N MET A 1 -25.97 46.90 -59.28
CA MET A 1 -27.14 46.40 -58.50
C MET A 1 -26.73 45.11 -57.82
N ALA A 2 -27.18 44.75 -56.62
CA ALA A 2 -27.74 45.52 -55.50
C ALA A 2 -27.73 44.58 -54.26
N LEU A 3 -27.47 45.10 -53.05
CA LEU A 3 -27.92 44.44 -51.81
C LEU A 3 -29.40 44.80 -51.60
N PRO A 4 -30.22 43.91 -51.01
CA PRO A 4 -30.51 44.06 -49.57
C PRO A 4 -30.73 42.72 -48.82
N ARG A 5 -30.13 42.56 -47.62
CA ARG A 5 -30.75 42.63 -46.27
C ARG A 5 -31.56 41.41 -45.75
N CYS A 6 -31.01 40.87 -44.65
CA CYS A 6 -31.68 40.57 -43.35
C CYS A 6 -32.62 39.34 -43.28
N MET A 7 -32.79 38.66 -42.13
CA MET A 7 -32.83 39.17 -40.75
C MET A 7 -32.46 38.08 -39.70
N TRP A 8 -31.85 38.47 -38.57
CA TRP A 8 -31.56 37.62 -37.38
C TRP A 8 -32.77 37.58 -36.42
N PRO A 9 -32.93 36.51 -35.60
CA PRO A 9 -32.49 36.51 -34.17
C PRO A 9 -31.86 35.14 -33.73
N ASN A 10 -31.33 34.89 -32.52
CA ASN A 10 -31.00 35.76 -31.37
C ASN A 10 -29.83 35.21 -30.50
N TYR A 11 -28.92 36.11 -30.10
CA TYR A 11 -28.41 36.31 -28.72
C TYR A 11 -28.41 35.18 -27.67
N VAL A 12 -27.22 34.63 -27.39
CA VAL A 12 -26.70 34.36 -26.01
C VAL A 12 -25.15 34.48 -25.99
N TRP A 13 -24.48 34.04 -27.07
CA TRP A 13 -23.04 33.74 -27.10
C TRP A 13 -22.04 34.93 -27.16
N ARG A 14 -22.45 36.16 -26.81
CA ARG A 14 -21.58 37.35 -26.88
C ARG A 14 -21.73 38.26 -25.65
N ALA A 15 -21.25 37.78 -24.49
CA ALA A 15 -21.13 38.61 -23.28
C ALA A 15 -19.90 38.33 -22.39
N VAL A 16 -19.27 37.14 -22.45
CA VAL A 16 -18.25 36.74 -21.45
C VAL A 16 -16.80 36.83 -21.96
N MET A 17 -16.56 36.94 -23.27
CA MET A 17 -15.21 36.81 -23.87
C MET A 17 -14.56 38.12 -24.36
N ALA A 18 -15.10 39.30 -24.04
CA ALA A 18 -14.52 40.56 -24.53
C ALA A 18 -14.81 41.78 -23.64
N CYS A 19 -14.26 41.81 -22.42
CA CYS A 19 -13.95 43.07 -21.74
C CYS A 19 -12.87 42.88 -20.66
N LEU A 20 -12.09 43.94 -20.39
CA LEU A 20 -11.09 44.05 -19.31
C LEU A 20 -9.79 43.23 -19.47
N VAL A 21 -9.05 43.54 -20.54
CA VAL A 21 -7.63 43.91 -20.34
C VAL A 21 -7.61 45.26 -19.61
N HIS A 22 -7.79 45.25 -18.29
CA HIS A 22 -7.42 46.35 -17.39
C HIS A 22 -7.49 45.89 -15.92
N ARG A 23 -6.50 46.30 -15.11
CA ARG A 23 -6.33 46.02 -13.66
C ARG A 23 -5.86 44.60 -13.25
N GLY A 24 -4.57 44.34 -13.50
CA GLY A 24 -3.61 44.07 -12.41
C GLY A 24 -3.70 42.80 -11.55
N LEU A 25 -4.62 41.85 -11.79
CA LEU A 25 -4.81 40.68 -10.92
C LEU A 25 -4.67 39.31 -11.61
N GLY A 26 -4.14 39.26 -12.85
CA GLY A 26 -4.14 38.05 -13.68
C GLY A 26 -2.97 37.07 -13.46
N ALA A 27 -1.75 37.56 -13.24
CA ALA A 27 -0.54 36.71 -13.27
C ALA A 27 -0.36 35.84 -12.03
N ALA A 28 -0.68 36.36 -10.84
CA ALA A 28 -0.50 35.65 -9.58
C ALA A 28 -1.45 34.44 -9.44
N LEU A 29 -2.71 34.58 -9.89
CA LEU A 29 -3.69 33.49 -9.84
C LEU A 29 -3.29 32.33 -10.78
N THR A 30 -2.83 32.66 -12.00
CA THR A 30 -2.38 31.64 -12.96
C THR A 30 -1.09 30.95 -12.52
N LEU A 31 -0.16 31.68 -11.89
CA LEU A 31 1.04 31.08 -11.27
C LEU A 31 0.68 30.17 -10.09
N CYS A 32 -0.27 30.54 -9.23
CA CYS A 32 -0.76 29.67 -8.16
C CYS A 32 -1.37 28.36 -8.69
N VAL A 33 -2.27 28.44 -9.67
CA VAL A 33 -2.92 27.24 -10.24
C VAL A 33 -1.89 26.32 -10.90
N LEU A 34 -0.92 26.86 -11.64
CA LEU A 34 0.15 26.07 -12.24
C LEU A 34 1.09 25.47 -11.19
N GLY A 35 1.38 26.19 -10.10
CA GLY A 35 2.16 25.71 -8.96
C GLY A 35 1.47 24.57 -8.19
N CYS A 36 0.16 24.65 -7.97
CA CYS A 36 -0.61 23.57 -7.36
C CYS A 36 -0.65 22.31 -8.24
N LEU A 37 -0.73 22.46 -9.57
CA LEU A 37 -0.65 21.33 -10.50
C LEU A 37 0.75 20.68 -10.53
N LEU A 38 1.81 21.47 -10.38
CA LEU A 38 3.18 20.95 -10.22
C LEU A 38 3.39 20.21 -8.88
N GLN A 39 2.77 20.69 -7.80
CA GLN A 39 2.82 20.00 -6.50
C GLN A 39 2.02 18.68 -6.50
N ALA A 40 0.90 18.61 -7.21
CA ALA A 40 0.11 17.38 -7.34
C ALA A 40 0.88 16.24 -8.05
N ALA A 41 1.87 16.55 -8.88
CA ALA A 41 2.70 15.57 -9.58
C ALA A 41 3.77 14.91 -8.67
N HIS A 42 4.00 15.40 -7.45
CA HIS A 42 5.01 14.86 -6.53
C HIS A 42 4.53 13.69 -5.65
N VAL A 43 3.32 13.17 -5.86
CA VAL A 43 2.90 11.88 -5.27
C VAL A 43 3.47 10.72 -6.11
N LEU A 44 4.80 10.66 -6.20
CA LEU A 44 5.53 9.65 -6.94
C LEU A 44 6.58 9.01 -6.02
N SER A 45 6.38 7.72 -5.75
CA SER A 45 7.29 6.76 -5.08
C SER A 45 8.36 7.38 -4.17
N GLN A 46 8.03 7.59 -2.89
CA GLN A 46 9.06 7.88 -1.89
C GLN A 46 9.93 6.63 -1.71
N LYS A 47 11.22 6.72 -2.06
CA LYS A 47 12.20 5.68 -1.69
C LYS A 47 12.17 5.55 -0.17
N LEU A 48 12.00 4.31 0.32
CA LEU A 48 12.01 4.03 1.75
C LEU A 48 13.37 4.44 2.33
N ASP A 49 13.37 5.03 3.52
CA ASP A 49 14.61 5.23 4.26
C ASP A 49 15.08 3.86 4.78
N ASP A 50 16.21 3.39 4.26
CA ASP A 50 16.82 2.11 4.62
C ASP A 50 17.17 2.01 6.12
N ALA A 51 17.39 3.14 6.80
CA ALA A 51 17.74 3.19 8.21
C ALA A 51 16.51 3.19 9.14
N ASP A 52 15.40 3.78 8.68
CA ASP A 52 14.11 3.77 9.40
C ASP A 52 12.93 3.61 8.43
N PRO A 53 12.65 2.36 7.97
CA PRO A 53 11.63 2.11 6.95
C PRO A 53 10.22 2.31 7.52
N LEU A 54 9.75 3.54 7.42
CA LEU A 54 8.42 3.98 7.85
C LEU A 54 7.45 4.08 6.66
N VAL A 55 6.31 3.39 6.77
CA VAL A 55 5.24 3.42 5.77
C VAL A 55 3.95 3.92 6.42
N THR A 56 3.24 4.81 5.73
CA THR A 56 1.88 5.22 6.13
C THR A 56 0.87 4.35 5.42
N THR A 57 0.05 3.62 6.19
CA THR A 57 -1.10 2.84 5.68
C THR A 57 -2.40 3.63 5.88
N ASN A 58 -3.51 3.13 5.34
CA ASN A 58 -4.84 3.69 5.59
C ASN A 58 -5.24 3.66 7.09
N PHE A 59 -4.61 2.81 7.89
CA PHE A 59 -4.94 2.60 9.32
C PHE A 59 -3.94 3.25 10.28
N GLY A 60 -2.80 3.75 9.78
CA GLY A 60 -1.76 4.34 10.63
C GLY A 60 -0.35 4.06 10.10
N LYS A 61 0.68 4.49 10.84
CA LYS A 61 2.08 4.31 10.45
C LYS A 61 2.64 2.98 10.94
N ILE A 62 3.45 2.32 10.12
CA ILE A 62 4.19 1.10 10.48
C ILE A 62 5.70 1.30 10.29
N ARG A 63 6.49 0.69 11.17
CA ARG A 63 7.96 0.60 11.10
C ARG A 63 8.38 -0.82 10.76
N GLY A 64 9.05 -0.99 9.62
CA GLY A 64 9.64 -2.27 9.21
C GLY A 64 11.06 -2.46 9.73
N ILE A 65 11.75 -3.45 9.18
CA ILE A 65 13.18 -3.71 9.42
C ILE A 65 13.89 -4.07 8.11
N LYS A 66 15.06 -3.48 7.85
CA LYS A 66 15.91 -3.88 6.74
C LYS A 66 16.60 -5.21 7.05
N LYS A 67 16.60 -6.14 6.09
CA LYS A 67 17.17 -7.47 6.22
C LYS A 67 18.08 -7.79 5.04
N GLU A 68 19.36 -8.00 5.35
CA GLU A 68 20.33 -8.55 4.41
C GLU A 68 20.04 -10.03 4.13
N LEU A 69 20.25 -10.45 2.89
CA LEU A 69 20.10 -11.82 2.42
C LEU A 69 21.43 -12.57 2.48
N ASN A 70 21.39 -13.89 2.69
CA ASN A 70 22.59 -14.74 2.68
C ASN A 70 22.99 -15.09 1.23
N ASN A 71 23.24 -14.07 0.41
CA ASN A 71 23.66 -14.18 -0.98
C ASN A 71 24.33 -12.86 -1.43
N GLU A 72 25.53 -12.93 -2.01
CA GLU A 72 26.33 -11.75 -2.38
C GLU A 72 25.74 -10.93 -3.56
N ILE A 73 24.81 -11.51 -4.33
CA ILE A 73 24.24 -10.89 -5.54
C ILE A 73 22.87 -10.25 -5.25
N LEU A 74 22.16 -10.73 -4.24
CA LEU A 74 20.81 -10.24 -3.92
C LEU A 74 20.87 -9.04 -2.98
N GLY A 75 20.38 -7.89 -3.44
CA GLY A 75 20.19 -6.72 -2.60
C GLY A 75 19.17 -6.95 -1.47
N PRO A 76 19.25 -6.18 -0.38
CA PRO A 76 18.43 -6.37 0.82
C PRO A 76 16.92 -6.20 0.59
N VAL A 77 16.14 -6.63 1.58
CA VAL A 77 14.68 -6.43 1.61
C VAL A 77 14.27 -5.66 2.85
N ILE A 78 13.25 -4.81 2.73
CA ILE A 78 12.51 -4.28 3.88
C ILE A 78 11.41 -5.26 4.24
N GLN A 79 11.35 -5.64 5.51
CA GLN A 79 10.36 -6.55 6.06
C GLN A 79 9.38 -5.77 6.95
N PHE A 80 8.09 -5.96 6.72
CA PHE A 80 7.03 -5.54 7.64
C PHE A 80 6.31 -6.79 8.12
N LEU A 81 6.65 -7.23 9.33
CA LEU A 81 6.18 -8.48 9.94
C LEU A 81 5.08 -8.18 10.98
N GLY A 82 4.07 -9.05 11.08
CA GLY A 82 3.01 -8.87 12.08
C GLY A 82 2.12 -7.62 11.84
N VAL A 83 1.86 -7.28 10.57
CA VAL A 83 0.97 -6.16 10.22
C VAL A 83 -0.49 -6.60 10.34
N PRO A 84 -1.33 -5.98 11.20
CA PRO A 84 -2.73 -6.36 11.33
C PRO A 84 -3.51 -6.00 10.06
N TYR A 85 -4.28 -6.95 9.52
CA TYR A 85 -5.14 -6.72 8.34
C TYR A 85 -6.64 -6.82 8.64
N ALA A 86 -6.99 -7.26 9.85
CA ALA A 86 -8.36 -7.36 10.36
C ALA A 86 -8.38 -7.14 11.89
N ALA A 87 -9.56 -6.91 12.45
CA ALA A 87 -9.77 -6.94 13.90
C ALA A 87 -9.62 -8.37 14.45
N PRO A 88 -9.22 -8.55 15.73
CA PRO A 88 -9.12 -9.87 16.35
C PRO A 88 -10.46 -10.64 16.29
N PRO A 89 -10.50 -11.90 15.81
CA PRO A 89 -11.71 -12.70 15.67
C PRO A 89 -12.09 -13.40 16.99
N THR A 90 -11.94 -12.71 18.12
CA THR A 90 -12.13 -13.24 19.47
C THR A 90 -13.54 -12.95 20.00
N GLY A 91 -13.97 -13.70 21.03
CA GLY A 91 -15.25 -13.46 21.70
C GLY A 91 -16.45 -13.56 20.75
N GLU A 92 -17.25 -12.50 20.66
CA GLU A 92 -18.44 -12.44 19.80
C GLU A 92 -18.11 -12.43 18.29
N HIS A 93 -16.87 -12.10 17.91
CA HIS A 93 -16.41 -12.12 16.53
C HIS A 93 -15.98 -13.53 16.07
N ARG A 94 -15.91 -14.51 16.97
CA ARG A 94 -15.61 -15.89 16.60
C ARG A 94 -16.71 -16.44 15.68
N PHE A 95 -16.29 -17.06 14.58
CA PHE A 95 -17.17 -17.58 13.50
C PHE A 95 -17.95 -16.50 12.73
N GLN A 96 -17.64 -15.22 12.91
CA GLN A 96 -18.13 -14.13 12.05
C GLN A 96 -17.14 -13.85 10.91
N PRO A 97 -17.56 -13.16 9.83
CA PRO A 97 -16.64 -12.58 8.85
C PRO A 97 -15.65 -11.62 9.52
N PRO A 98 -14.39 -11.52 9.03
CA PRO A 98 -13.40 -10.62 9.60
C PRO A 98 -13.76 -9.15 9.35
N GLU A 99 -13.65 -8.31 10.38
CA GLU A 99 -13.82 -6.86 10.28
C GLU A 99 -12.49 -6.14 10.00
N PRO A 100 -12.50 -4.92 9.43
CA PRO A 100 -11.28 -4.12 9.27
C PRO A 100 -10.55 -3.84 10.60
N PRO A 101 -9.21 -3.67 10.60
CA PRO A 101 -8.47 -3.38 11.81
C PRO A 101 -8.76 -1.94 12.28
N SER A 102 -8.79 -1.73 13.60
CA SER A 102 -8.88 -0.39 14.18
C SER A 102 -7.67 0.46 13.80
N PRO A 103 -7.85 1.73 13.40
CA PRO A 103 -6.73 2.63 13.12
C PRO A 103 -5.98 3.03 14.40
N TRP A 104 -4.72 3.43 14.25
CA TRP A 104 -3.83 3.85 15.33
C TRP A 104 -3.12 5.18 15.02
N SER A 105 -2.88 6.01 16.04
CA SER A 105 -2.24 7.33 15.89
C SER A 105 -0.72 7.26 15.75
N ASP A 106 -0.11 6.32 16.46
CA ASP A 106 1.33 6.28 16.69
C ASP A 106 2.06 5.45 15.62
N ILE A 107 3.35 5.19 15.80
CA ILE A 107 4.10 4.28 14.92
C ILE A 107 3.99 2.87 15.50
N ARG A 108 3.33 1.96 14.78
CA ARG A 108 3.30 0.53 15.14
C ARG A 108 4.56 -0.17 14.63
N ASN A 109 5.26 -0.89 15.51
CA ASN A 109 6.39 -1.72 15.10
C ASN A 109 5.88 -2.98 14.37
N ALA A 110 6.44 -3.24 13.19
CA ALA A 110 6.18 -4.39 12.34
C ALA A 110 7.52 -5.11 12.06
N THR A 111 8.26 -5.43 13.12
CA THR A 111 9.65 -5.91 13.06
C THR A 111 9.81 -7.37 13.49
N GLN A 112 8.72 -8.02 13.89
CA GLN A 112 8.67 -9.40 14.36
C GLN A 112 7.35 -10.05 13.93
N PHE A 113 7.32 -11.38 13.82
CA PHE A 113 6.07 -12.10 13.59
C PHE A 113 5.10 -11.89 14.76
N ALA A 114 3.81 -11.87 14.43
CA ALA A 114 2.73 -12.00 15.41
C ALA A 114 2.43 -13.50 15.67
N PRO A 115 1.69 -13.83 16.75
CA PRO A 115 1.29 -15.22 17.01
C PRO A 115 0.54 -15.85 15.84
N VAL A 116 0.76 -17.14 15.61
CA VAL A 116 0.04 -17.88 14.57
C VAL A 116 -1.36 -18.28 15.04
N CYS A 117 -2.23 -18.61 14.09
CA CYS A 117 -3.57 -19.11 14.43
C CYS A 117 -3.52 -20.47 15.14
N PRO A 118 -4.49 -20.78 16.03
CA PRO A 118 -4.43 -21.96 16.89
C PRO A 118 -4.47 -23.27 16.10
N GLN A 119 -3.51 -24.16 16.34
CA GLN A 119 -3.31 -25.40 15.60
C GLN A 119 -2.57 -26.45 16.43
N ASN A 120 -2.82 -27.73 16.14
CA ASN A 120 -2.12 -28.85 16.80
C ASN A 120 -1.45 -29.71 15.73
N ILE A 121 -0.12 -29.74 15.76
CA ILE A 121 0.72 -30.46 14.79
C ILE A 121 1.54 -31.60 15.41
N ILE A 122 1.56 -31.71 16.75
CA ILE A 122 2.45 -32.63 17.49
C ILE A 122 1.75 -33.93 17.94
N ASP A 123 0.42 -33.95 18.04
CA ASP A 123 -0.34 -35.13 18.53
C ASP A 123 -0.45 -36.30 17.51
N GLY A 124 0.37 -36.33 16.46
CA GLY A 124 0.29 -37.34 15.39
C GLY A 124 -1.00 -37.28 14.56
N ARG A 125 -1.77 -36.19 14.65
CA ARG A 125 -3.07 -35.99 13.96
C ARG A 125 -2.94 -35.43 12.54
N LEU A 126 -1.71 -35.26 12.05
CA LEU A 126 -1.43 -34.70 10.74
C LEU A 126 -1.66 -35.76 9.64
N PRO A 127 -2.48 -35.47 8.60
CA PRO A 127 -2.64 -36.37 7.46
C PRO A 127 -1.41 -36.29 6.54
N GLU A 128 -0.39 -37.10 6.83
CA GLU A 128 0.93 -37.07 6.15
C GLU A 128 0.80 -37.08 4.61
N VAL A 129 -0.06 -37.94 4.06
CA VAL A 129 -0.30 -38.08 2.60
C VAL A 129 -0.89 -36.83 1.92
N MET A 130 -1.39 -35.87 2.69
CA MET A 130 -1.98 -34.61 2.21
C MET A 130 -1.04 -33.42 2.40
N LEU A 131 0.01 -33.55 3.23
CA LEU A 131 0.91 -32.47 3.59
C LEU A 131 2.22 -32.54 2.79
N PRO A 132 2.92 -31.40 2.59
CA PRO A 132 4.21 -31.41 1.93
C PRO A 132 5.26 -32.19 2.73
N VAL A 133 6.04 -33.04 2.07
CA VAL A 133 7.08 -33.87 2.71
C VAL A 133 8.10 -33.05 3.53
N TRP A 134 8.41 -31.82 3.09
CA TRP A 134 9.31 -30.92 3.83
C TRP A 134 8.74 -30.43 5.17
N PHE A 135 7.42 -30.45 5.34
CA PHE A 135 6.72 -30.08 6.57
C PHE A 135 6.68 -31.28 7.53
N THR A 136 6.26 -32.45 7.03
CA THR A 136 6.10 -33.67 7.85
C THR A 136 7.43 -34.27 8.30
N ASN A 137 8.48 -34.17 7.48
CA ASN A 137 9.79 -34.71 7.83
C ASN A 137 10.64 -33.79 8.73
N ASN A 138 10.13 -32.61 9.12
CA ASN A 138 10.89 -31.62 9.90
C ASN A 138 10.02 -30.92 10.96
N LEU A 139 9.16 -31.69 11.65
CA LEU A 139 8.20 -31.18 12.62
C LEU A 139 8.85 -30.43 13.80
N ASP A 140 10.08 -30.75 14.18
CA ASP A 140 10.81 -30.01 15.24
C ASP A 140 11.06 -28.55 14.84
N VAL A 141 11.55 -28.33 13.61
CA VAL A 141 11.75 -26.98 13.07
C VAL A 141 10.41 -26.29 12.85
N VAL A 142 9.42 -26.96 12.27
CA VAL A 142 8.08 -26.39 12.06
C VAL A 142 7.42 -25.97 13.38
N SER A 143 7.57 -26.78 14.45
CA SER A 143 7.05 -26.48 15.78
C SER A 143 7.61 -25.17 16.34
N SER A 144 8.86 -24.81 16.03
CA SER A 144 9.43 -23.52 16.44
C SER A 144 8.75 -22.29 15.81
N TYR A 145 8.11 -22.44 14.65
CA TYR A 145 7.32 -21.38 14.00
C TYR A 145 5.88 -21.28 14.50
N VAL A 146 5.34 -22.34 15.12
CA VAL A 146 3.94 -22.42 15.56
C VAL A 146 3.77 -22.59 17.07
N GLN A 147 4.84 -22.37 17.85
CA GLN A 147 4.79 -22.44 19.33
C GLN A 147 4.04 -21.26 19.97
N ASP A 148 4.11 -20.08 19.37
CA ASP A 148 3.40 -18.88 19.83
C ASP A 148 2.07 -18.78 19.08
N GLN A 149 0.97 -19.12 19.75
CA GLN A 149 -0.36 -19.20 19.17
C GLN A 149 -1.33 -18.28 19.91
N SER A 150 -2.19 -17.61 19.14
CA SER A 150 -3.30 -16.80 19.66
C SER A 150 -4.50 -16.90 18.73
N GLU A 151 -5.70 -16.67 19.24
CA GLU A 151 -6.87 -16.42 18.39
C GLU A 151 -6.82 -15.04 17.73
N ASP A 152 -6.13 -14.08 18.35
CA ASP A 152 -5.68 -12.85 17.69
C ASP A 152 -4.48 -13.18 16.79
N CYS A 153 -4.76 -13.63 15.56
CA CYS A 153 -3.77 -14.09 14.59
C CYS A 153 -3.93 -13.50 13.18
N LEU A 154 -4.81 -12.51 12.97
CA LEU A 154 -5.11 -11.95 11.64
C LEU A 154 -4.07 -10.89 11.20
N TYR A 155 -2.84 -11.38 11.03
CA TYR A 155 -1.66 -10.61 10.65
C TYR A 155 -1.08 -11.09 9.33
N LEU A 156 -0.48 -10.17 8.58
CA LEU A 156 0.26 -10.47 7.35
C LEU A 156 1.70 -9.97 7.43
N ASN A 157 2.53 -10.46 6.51
CA ASN A 157 3.93 -10.11 6.41
C ASN A 157 4.23 -9.62 4.98
N ILE A 158 4.94 -8.50 4.85
CA ILE A 158 5.28 -7.87 3.58
C ILE A 158 6.81 -7.87 3.43
N TYR A 159 7.29 -8.27 2.26
CA TYR A 159 8.71 -8.27 1.90
C TYR A 159 8.88 -7.39 0.66
N VAL A 160 9.56 -6.25 0.80
CA VAL A 160 9.73 -5.24 -0.24
C VAL A 160 11.20 -5.23 -0.68
N PRO A 161 11.52 -5.51 -1.95
CA PRO A 161 12.87 -5.32 -2.50
C PRO A 161 13.32 -3.85 -2.42
N THR A 162 14.60 -3.59 -2.12
CA THR A 162 15.13 -2.20 -2.06
C THR A 162 15.69 -1.67 -3.39
N GLU A 163 16.00 -2.58 -4.32
CA GLU A 163 16.50 -2.40 -5.70
C GLU A 163 17.49 -1.25 -6.00
N ASP A 164 18.69 -1.64 -6.45
CA ASP A 164 19.61 -0.78 -7.22
C ASP A 164 19.53 -1.03 -8.74
N GLY A 165 18.57 -1.85 -9.19
CA GLY A 165 18.37 -2.23 -10.59
C GLY A 165 17.26 -1.43 -11.27
N GLU A 166 17.47 -1.04 -12.52
CA GLU A 166 16.40 -0.45 -13.33
C GLU A 166 15.35 -1.53 -13.63
N PHE A 167 14.09 -1.32 -13.18
CA PHE A 167 12.94 -2.08 -13.68
C PHE A 167 12.82 -1.88 -15.19
N THR A 168 13.50 -2.71 -15.98
CA THR A 168 13.19 -2.88 -17.40
C THR A 168 11.82 -3.54 -17.47
N ALA A 169 10.78 -2.69 -17.45
CA ALA A 169 9.39 -3.11 -17.56
C ALA A 169 9.27 -3.98 -18.81
N GLY A 170 9.15 -5.30 -18.58
CA GLY A 170 9.14 -6.28 -19.65
C GLY A 170 8.04 -5.91 -20.62
N LYS A 171 8.41 -5.58 -21.86
CA LYS A 171 7.44 -5.29 -22.92
C LYS A 171 6.48 -6.47 -22.98
N ALA A 172 5.22 -6.23 -22.62
CA ALA A 172 4.18 -7.24 -22.70
C ALA A 172 4.20 -7.83 -24.12
N GLY A 173 4.46 -9.14 -24.19
CA GLY A 173 4.41 -9.88 -25.45
C GLY A 173 3.01 -9.71 -26.05
N ARG A 174 2.98 -9.32 -27.33
CA ARG A 174 1.76 -9.18 -28.12
C ARG A 174 1.42 -10.52 -28.78
#